data_AF-A0AAD9LLK8-F1
#
_entry.id   AF-A0AAD9LLK8-F1
#
_cell.length_a   1.000
_cell.length_b   1.000
_cell.length_c   1.000
_cell.angle_alpha   90.00
_cell.angle_beta   90.00
_cell.angle_gamma   90.00
#
_symmetry.space_group_name_H-M   'P 1'
#
loop_
_entity.id
_entity.type
_entity.pdbx_description
1 polymer ?
#
loop_
_entity_poly.entity_id
_entity_poly.type
_entity_poly.pdbx_seq_one_letter_code
_entity_poly.pdbx_strand_id
1 'polypeptide(L)'
;MPLCCSKKAAQRQKEYEEEVRMRKLEEAARQEQEHREREQMRKAEIERIMQEEQQSQAMLKLAEEKAMQERLAQEQAELERIRQQEENERLEREKMLEAEEQQPSRLSSGRASSIAASQHTHDHSEAADESFEMQTYTPFDMTTVDQTARYMATKCGCAMKPTHKPSECPICTAIDLSDAPLIV
;
A
#
# COMPACT_ATOMS: atom_id res chain seq x y z
N MET A 1 40.35 -64.69 -42.54
CA MET A 1 39.90 -63.31 -42.84
C MET A 1 39.31 -62.71 -41.55
N PRO A 2 39.79 -61.56 -41.07
CA PRO A 2 39.73 -61.18 -39.65
C PRO A 2 38.44 -60.43 -39.25
N LEU A 3 37.73 -60.92 -38.23
CA LEU A 3 36.58 -60.27 -37.56
C LEU A 3 37.02 -59.29 -36.44
N CYS A 4 38.17 -58.63 -36.58
CA CYS A 4 38.74 -57.77 -35.53
C CYS A 4 38.21 -56.33 -35.52
N CYS A 5 37.40 -55.92 -36.51
CA CYS A 5 36.89 -54.55 -36.61
C CYS A 5 35.64 -54.27 -35.75
N SER A 6 34.88 -55.29 -35.33
CA SER A 6 33.61 -55.08 -34.60
C SER A 6 33.79 -54.81 -33.09
N LYS A 7 34.75 -55.48 -32.44
CA LYS A 7 34.99 -55.30 -30.99
C LYS A 7 35.48 -53.89 -30.64
N LYS A 8 36.38 -53.32 -31.44
CA LYS A 8 36.90 -51.94 -31.25
C LYS A 8 35.87 -50.86 -31.57
N ALA A 9 34.87 -51.17 -32.41
CA ALA A 9 33.75 -50.26 -32.67
C ALA A 9 32.73 -50.29 -31.52
N ALA A 10 32.36 -51.49 -31.05
CA ALA A 10 31.44 -51.66 -29.93
C ALA A 10 31.97 -51.05 -28.62
N GLN A 11 33.28 -51.13 -28.38
CA GLN A 11 33.90 -50.52 -27.21
C GLN A 11 33.85 -48.98 -27.25
N ARG A 12 34.17 -48.38 -28.40
CA ARG A 12 34.06 -46.92 -28.57
C ARG A 12 32.63 -46.39 -28.44
N GLN A 13 31.65 -47.19 -28.84
CA GLN A 13 30.24 -46.84 -28.66
C GLN A 13 29.84 -46.85 -27.17
N LYS A 14 30.30 -47.85 -26.41
CA LYS A 14 30.07 -47.90 -24.96
C LYS A 14 30.76 -46.75 -24.23
N GLU A 15 32.00 -46.44 -24.59
CA GLU A 15 32.75 -45.30 -24.02
C GLU A 15 32.02 -43.97 -24.30
N TYR A 16 31.50 -43.78 -25.51
CA TYR A 16 30.70 -42.60 -25.86
C TYR A 16 29.37 -42.53 -25.09
N GLU A 17 28.67 -43.66 -24.95
CA GLU A 17 27.41 -43.73 -24.18
C GLU A 17 27.65 -43.45 -22.68
N GLU A 18 28.74 -43.95 -22.11
CA GLU A 18 29.14 -43.67 -20.73
C GLU A 18 29.55 -42.20 -20.56
N GLU A 19 30.30 -41.62 -21.48
CA GLU A 19 30.69 -40.20 -21.46
C GLU A 19 29.47 -39.27 -21.52
N VAL A 20 28.50 -39.58 -22.39
CA VAL A 20 27.22 -38.86 -22.46
C VAL A 20 26.43 -39.00 -21.15
N ARG A 21 26.44 -40.19 -20.53
CA ARG A 21 25.77 -40.41 -19.24
C ARG A 21 26.44 -39.60 -18.12
N MET A 22 27.77 -39.55 -18.10
CA MET A 22 28.52 -38.75 -17.12
C MET A 22 28.28 -37.26 -17.29
N ARG A 23 28.30 -36.74 -18.53
CA ARG A 23 27.99 -35.33 -18.82
C ARG A 23 26.58 -34.94 -18.38
N LYS A 24 25.59 -35.81 -18.57
CA LYS A 24 24.20 -35.56 -18.11
C LYS A 24 24.09 -35.51 -16.58
N LEU A 25 24.80 -36.37 -15.86
CA LEU A 25 24.82 -36.38 -14.40
C LEU A 25 25.52 -35.14 -13.84
N GLU A 26 26.63 -34.73 -14.45
CA GLU A 26 27.34 -33.51 -14.08
C GLU A 26 26.49 -32.26 -14.33
N GLU A 27 25.82 -32.18 -15.47
CA GLU A 27 24.91 -31.06 -15.78
C GLU A 27 23.72 -31.00 -14.82
N ALA A 28 23.13 -32.15 -14.47
CA ALA A 28 22.06 -32.23 -13.48
C ALA A 28 22.55 -31.77 -12.09
N ALA A 29 23.75 -32.18 -11.68
CA ALA A 29 24.35 -31.76 -10.41
C ALA A 29 24.59 -30.24 -10.37
N ARG A 30 25.03 -29.63 -11.49
CA ARG A 30 25.20 -28.18 -11.58
C ARG A 30 23.88 -27.43 -11.49
N GLN A 31 22.84 -27.91 -12.17
CA GLN A 31 21.50 -27.32 -12.10
C GLN A 31 20.92 -27.41 -10.69
N GLU A 32 21.14 -28.53 -9.99
CA GLU A 32 20.71 -28.70 -8.61
C GLU A 32 21.43 -27.73 -7.66
N GLN A 33 22.74 -27.52 -7.83
CA GLN A 33 23.48 -26.51 -7.07
C GLN A 33 22.95 -25.10 -7.30
N GLU A 34 22.74 -24.71 -8.56
CA GLU A 34 22.19 -23.39 -8.90
C GLU A 34 20.79 -23.18 -8.31
N HIS A 35 19.95 -24.23 -8.29
CA HIS A 35 18.64 -24.17 -7.64
C HIS A 35 18.77 -23.94 -6.13
N ARG A 36 19.65 -24.69 -5.46
CA ARG A 36 19.87 -24.54 -4.01
C ARG A 36 20.40 -23.16 -3.66
N GLU A 37 21.31 -22.60 -4.45
CA GLU A 37 21.82 -21.24 -4.27
C GLU A 37 20.71 -20.19 -4.43
N ARG A 38 19.85 -20.33 -5.46
CA ARG A 38 18.68 -19.46 -5.63
C ARG A 38 17.70 -19.53 -4.46
N GLU A 39 17.44 -20.73 -3.95
CA GLU A 39 16.59 -20.91 -2.78
C GLU A 39 17.20 -20.31 -1.51
N GLN A 40 18.51 -20.45 -1.31
CA GLN A 40 19.22 -19.83 -0.19
C GLN A 40 19.17 -18.31 -0.28
N MET A 41 19.38 -17.73 -1.47
CA MET A 41 19.27 -16.29 -1.69
C MET A 41 17.84 -15.78 -1.40
N ARG A 42 16.80 -16.48 -1.87
CA ARG A 42 15.41 -16.13 -1.55
C ARG A 42 15.12 -16.19 -0.05
N LYS A 43 15.61 -17.23 0.64
CA LYS A 43 15.42 -17.37 2.09
C LYS A 43 16.13 -16.24 2.85
N ALA A 44 17.37 -15.91 2.48
CA ALA A 44 18.11 -14.81 3.09
C ALA A 44 17.44 -13.44 2.85
N GLU A 45 16.87 -13.22 1.67
CA GLU A 45 16.13 -11.99 1.36
C GLU A 45 14.84 -11.87 2.18
N ILE A 46 14.06 -12.95 2.29
CA ILE A 46 12.85 -12.99 3.12
C ILE A 46 13.21 -12.72 4.59
N GLU A 47 14.29 -13.31 5.09
CA GLU A 47 14.74 -13.07 6.47
C GLU A 47 15.13 -11.61 6.70
N ARG A 48 15.82 -10.98 5.74
CA ARG A 48 16.17 -9.56 5.83
C ARG A 48 14.93 -8.68 5.87
N ILE A 49 13.95 -8.94 4.99
CA ILE A 49 12.68 -8.18 4.95
C ILE A 49 11.93 -8.33 6.27
N MET A 50 11.86 -9.55 6.81
CA MET A 50 11.19 -9.80 8.09
C MET A 50 11.86 -9.06 9.25
N GLN A 51 13.19 -9.00 9.29
CA GLN A 51 13.91 -8.24 10.33
C GLN A 51 13.67 -6.73 10.19
N GLU A 52 13.69 -6.19 8.97
CA GLU A 52 13.40 -4.77 8.69
C GLU A 52 11.97 -4.40 9.08
N GLU A 53 10.99 -5.27 8.77
CA GLU A 53 9.60 -5.08 9.16
C GLU A 53 9.44 -5.11 10.69
N GLN A 54 10.11 -6.05 11.39
CA GLN A 54 10.08 -6.08 12.85
C GLN A 54 10.67 -4.81 13.47
N GLN A 55 11.79 -4.31 12.93
CA GLN A 55 12.41 -3.09 13.43
C GLN A 55 11.55 -1.85 13.15
N SER A 56 10.98 -1.74 11.95
CA SER A 56 10.08 -0.63 11.61
C SER A 56 8.81 -0.65 12.45
N GLN A 57 8.20 -1.81 12.68
CA GLN A 57 7.04 -1.95 13.56
C GLN A 57 7.37 -1.56 15.01
N ALA A 58 8.53 -1.95 15.53
CA ALA A 58 8.97 -1.56 16.87
C ALA A 58 9.17 -0.04 16.99
N MET A 59 9.76 0.58 15.95
CA MET A 59 9.93 2.04 15.89
C MET A 59 8.59 2.77 15.82
N LEU A 60 7.64 2.29 15.02
CA LEU A 60 6.30 2.88 14.89
C LEU A 60 5.55 2.82 16.22
N LYS A 61 5.57 1.68 16.93
CA LYS A 61 4.95 1.54 18.25
C LYS A 61 5.54 2.52 19.26
N LEU A 62 6.87 2.67 19.27
CA LEU A 62 7.54 3.61 20.17
C LEU A 62 7.24 5.07 19.82
N ALA A 63 7.09 5.40 18.54
CA ALA A 63 6.67 6.73 18.10
C ALA A 63 5.22 7.02 18.50
N GLU A 64 4.32 6.05 18.34
CA GLU A 64 2.91 6.15 18.74
C GLU A 64 2.76 6.33 20.25
N GLU A 65 3.48 5.54 21.05
CA GLU A 65 3.49 5.66 22.51
C GLU A 65 3.97 7.05 22.97
N LYS A 66 5.05 7.55 22.37
CA LYS A 66 5.55 8.91 22.65
C LYS A 66 4.54 9.98 22.27
N ALA A 67 3.90 9.86 21.10
CA ALA A 67 2.88 10.80 20.66
C ALA A 67 1.65 10.79 21.59
N MET A 68 1.25 9.61 22.07
CA MET A 68 0.17 9.49 23.05
C MET A 68 0.54 10.12 24.40
N GLN A 69 1.77 9.89 24.86
CA GLN A 69 2.27 10.47 26.11
C GLN A 69 2.36 12.01 26.03
N GLU A 70 2.79 12.54 24.89
CA GLU A 70 2.82 13.98 24.65
C GLU A 70 1.40 14.59 24.66
N ARG A 71 0.42 13.94 24.02
CA ARG A 71 -0.98 14.39 24.06
C ARG A 71 -1.53 14.44 25.48
N LEU A 72 -1.28 13.40 26.28
CA LEU A 72 -1.70 13.36 27.69
C LEU A 72 -1.03 14.47 28.51
N ALA A 73 0.26 14.75 28.27
CA ALA A 73 0.97 15.83 28.94
C ALA A 73 0.42 17.22 28.55
N GLN A 74 0.09 17.43 27.27
CA GLN A 74 -0.54 18.66 26.79
C GLN A 74 -1.92 18.87 27.42
N GLU A 75 -2.75 17.83 27.46
CA GLU A 75 -4.08 17.89 28.08
C GLU A 75 -4.01 18.22 29.58
N GLN A 76 -3.06 17.62 30.31
CA GLN A 76 -2.84 17.95 31.73
C GLN A 76 -2.38 19.40 31.93
N ALA A 77 -1.47 19.89 31.10
CA ALA A 77 -0.99 21.27 31.16
C ALA A 77 -2.10 22.28 30.83
N GLU A 78 -3.00 21.95 29.92
CA GLU A 78 -4.17 22.77 29.58
C GLU A 78 -5.19 22.82 30.73
N LEU A 79 -5.51 21.67 31.32
CA LEU A 79 -6.35 21.58 32.53
C LEU A 79 -5.78 22.40 33.69
N GLU A 80 -4.47 22.35 33.91
CA GLU A 80 -3.81 23.16 34.96
C GLU A 80 -3.90 24.66 34.65
N ARG A 81 -3.74 25.06 33.38
CA ARG A 81 -3.94 26.44 32.95
C ARG A 81 -5.36 26.94 33.18
N ILE A 82 -6.37 26.13 32.86
CA ILE A 82 -7.78 26.48 33.10
C ILE A 82 -8.01 26.66 34.60
N ARG A 83 -7.51 25.74 35.44
CA ARG A 83 -7.63 25.83 36.90
C ARG A 83 -6.99 27.10 37.47
N GLN A 84 -5.81 27.47 36.98
CA GLN A 84 -5.14 28.72 37.37
C GLN A 84 -5.91 29.96 36.93
N GLN A 85 -6.52 29.94 35.74
CA GLN A 85 -7.38 31.03 35.26
C GLN A 85 -8.62 31.19 36.14
N GLU A 86 -9.30 30.08 36.48
CA GLU A 86 -10.46 30.11 37.38
C GLU A 86 -10.09 30.62 38.78
N GLU A 87 -8.93 30.22 39.32
CA GLU A 87 -8.45 30.70 40.62
C GLU A 87 -8.14 32.20 40.59
N ASN A 88 -7.46 32.67 39.54
CA ASN A 88 -7.19 34.09 39.32
C ASN A 88 -8.48 34.90 39.16
N GLU A 89 -9.47 34.40 38.40
CA GLU A 89 -10.77 35.07 38.23
C GLU A 89 -11.55 35.15 39.56
N ARG A 90 -11.50 34.09 40.39
CA ARG A 90 -12.07 34.13 41.75
C ARG A 90 -11.40 35.20 42.61
N LEU A 91 -10.07 35.26 42.58
CA LEU A 91 -9.30 36.25 43.34
C LEU A 91 -9.58 37.69 42.84
N GLU A 92 -9.71 37.89 41.53
CA GLU A 92 -10.10 39.18 40.94
C GLU A 92 -11.52 39.59 41.33
N ARG A 93 -12.49 38.66 41.32
CA ARG A 93 -13.85 38.93 41.80
C ARG A 93 -13.87 39.28 43.29
N GLU A 94 -13.08 38.60 44.11
CA GLU A 94 -12.97 38.90 45.54
C GLU A 94 -12.37 40.30 45.76
N LYS A 95 -11.30 40.65 45.05
CA LYS A 95 -10.72 42.01 45.05
C LYS A 95 -11.69 43.08 44.54
N MET A 96 -12.52 42.78 43.53
CA MET A 96 -13.54 43.72 43.05
C MET A 96 -14.63 43.94 44.09
N LEU A 97 -15.11 42.89 44.79
CA LEU A 97 -16.09 43.02 45.85
C LEU A 97 -15.54 43.81 47.06
N GLU A 98 -14.27 43.59 47.40
CA GLU A 98 -13.57 44.36 48.45
C GLU A 98 -13.37 45.84 48.06
N ALA A 99 -13.16 46.12 46.77
CA ALA A 99 -13.12 47.47 46.22
C ALA A 99 -14.52 48.13 46.13
N GLU A 100 -15.58 47.34 45.91
CA GLU A 100 -16.97 47.80 45.84
C GLU A 100 -17.54 48.17 47.23
N GLU A 101 -17.00 47.60 48.31
CA GLU A 101 -17.32 48.02 49.69
C GLU A 101 -16.79 49.44 50.02
N GLN A 102 -15.97 50.05 49.13
CA GLN A 102 -15.40 51.39 49.32
C GLN A 102 -15.95 52.50 48.40
N GLN A 103 -16.87 52.26 47.45
CA GLN A 103 -17.49 53.36 46.67
C GLN A 103 -18.91 53.08 46.14
N PRO A 104 -19.88 54.01 46.31
CA PRO A 104 -21.19 53.86 45.70
C PRO A 104 -21.26 54.44 44.28
N SER A 105 -21.99 53.72 43.43
CA SER A 105 -22.77 54.18 42.26
C SER A 105 -22.03 54.71 41.01
N ARG A 106 -22.24 54.01 39.87
CA ARG A 106 -22.78 54.59 38.61
C ARG A 106 -23.02 53.54 37.51
N LEU A 107 -24.27 53.49 37.04
CA LEU A 107 -24.77 52.71 35.91
C LEU A 107 -24.49 53.42 34.58
N SER A 108 -24.12 52.66 33.53
CA SER A 108 -24.26 53.03 32.11
C SER A 108 -23.92 51.80 31.25
N SER A 109 -24.87 50.95 30.83
CA SER A 109 -25.75 51.07 29.65
C SER A 109 -25.01 51.29 28.31
N GLY A 110 -25.09 50.30 27.40
CA GLY A 110 -24.65 50.41 26.00
C GLY A 110 -24.93 49.14 25.20
N ARG A 111 -25.83 49.23 24.21
CA ARG A 111 -26.49 48.16 23.44
C ARG A 111 -25.60 47.46 22.39
N ALA A 112 -26.03 46.25 22.08
CA ALA A 112 -25.67 45.42 20.93
C ALA A 112 -25.88 46.08 19.55
N SER A 113 -25.12 45.62 18.55
CA SER A 113 -25.55 45.65 17.14
C SER A 113 -24.95 44.47 16.35
N SER A 114 -25.87 43.65 15.84
CA SER A 114 -25.75 42.54 14.91
C SER A 114 -25.42 43.00 13.49
N ILE A 115 -24.52 42.30 12.77
CA ILE A 115 -24.43 42.34 11.31
C ILE A 115 -24.24 40.92 10.79
N ALA A 116 -25.23 40.47 10.02
CA ALA A 116 -25.26 39.19 9.31
C ALA A 116 -24.32 39.21 8.11
N ALA A 117 -23.56 38.14 7.92
CA ALA A 117 -22.74 37.93 6.73
C ALA A 117 -23.51 37.05 5.72
N SER A 118 -23.54 37.56 4.50
CA SER A 118 -24.33 37.12 3.35
C SER A 118 -23.99 35.70 2.86
N GLN A 119 -25.05 34.97 2.56
CA GLN A 119 -25.04 33.77 1.73
C GLN A 119 -24.70 34.15 0.28
N HIS A 120 -23.74 33.46 -0.33
CA HIS A 120 -23.49 33.52 -1.76
C HIS A 120 -23.95 32.19 -2.36
N THR A 121 -25.20 32.16 -2.83
CA THR A 121 -25.72 31.09 -3.69
C THR A 121 -25.24 31.38 -5.11
N HIS A 122 -24.33 30.55 -5.63
CA HIS A 122 -24.03 30.53 -7.05
C HIS A 122 -24.84 29.38 -7.66
N ASP A 123 -26.00 29.74 -8.20
CA ASP A 123 -26.81 28.91 -9.06
C ASP A 123 -26.30 29.12 -10.49
N HIS A 124 -25.69 28.10 -11.09
CA HIS A 124 -25.57 28.00 -12.54
C HIS A 124 -25.93 26.58 -12.94
N SER A 125 -27.18 26.47 -13.37
CA SER A 125 -27.75 25.33 -14.07
C SER A 125 -27.18 25.29 -15.49
N GLU A 126 -26.33 24.30 -15.78
CA GLU A 126 -26.16 23.75 -17.13
C GLU A 126 -26.07 22.22 -16.97
N ALA A 127 -27.04 21.53 -17.57
CA ALA A 127 -27.08 20.08 -17.64
C ALA A 127 -25.91 19.58 -18.50
N ALA A 128 -24.85 19.12 -17.84
CA ALA A 128 -23.84 18.26 -18.42
C ALA A 128 -23.79 17.00 -17.55
N ASP A 129 -23.81 15.83 -18.19
CA ASP A 129 -23.61 14.51 -17.57
C ASP A 129 -22.59 14.59 -16.43
N GLU A 130 -23.05 14.51 -15.18
CA GLU A 130 -22.20 14.23 -14.03
C GLU A 130 -21.87 12.72 -14.05
N SER A 131 -21.12 12.28 -15.05
CA SER A 131 -20.23 11.15 -14.85
C SER A 131 -19.16 11.65 -13.88
N PHE A 132 -19.39 11.44 -12.59
CA PHE A 132 -18.41 11.67 -11.54
C PHE A 132 -17.20 10.78 -11.85
N GLU A 133 -16.21 11.31 -12.56
CA GLU A 133 -14.91 10.67 -12.76
C GLU A 133 -14.20 10.66 -11.41
N MET A 134 -14.48 9.62 -10.63
CA MET A 134 -13.75 9.30 -9.43
C MET A 134 -12.29 9.03 -9.86
N GLN A 135 -11.40 9.99 -9.59
CA GLN A 135 -9.97 9.83 -9.84
C GLN A 135 -9.46 8.64 -9.01
N THR A 136 -9.36 7.49 -9.65
CA THR A 136 -8.77 6.29 -9.07
C THR A 136 -7.27 6.53 -8.94
N TYR A 137 -6.84 6.91 -7.74
CA TYR A 137 -5.44 6.96 -7.40
C TYR A 137 -4.88 5.53 -7.43
N THR A 138 -4.20 5.18 -8.51
CA THR A 138 -3.44 3.93 -8.61
C THR A 138 -2.03 4.18 -8.07
N PRO A 139 -1.67 3.65 -6.88
CA PRO A 139 -0.39 3.94 -6.22
C PRO A 139 0.83 3.35 -6.96
N PHE A 140 0.62 2.66 -8.08
CA PHE A 140 1.67 2.03 -8.87
C PHE A 140 1.51 2.37 -10.36
N ASP A 141 2.64 2.45 -11.04
CA ASP A 141 2.70 2.71 -12.48
C ASP A 141 2.08 1.55 -13.29
N MET A 142 0.81 1.73 -13.67
CA MET A 142 0.03 0.79 -14.48
C MET A 142 0.50 0.69 -15.93
N THR A 143 1.44 1.54 -16.38
CA THR A 143 1.88 1.51 -17.78
C THR A 143 2.51 0.17 -18.18
N THR A 144 3.22 -0.47 -17.27
CA THR A 144 3.84 -1.79 -17.50
C THR A 144 2.80 -2.91 -17.55
N VAL A 145 1.78 -2.82 -16.69
CA VAL A 145 0.63 -3.75 -16.68
C VAL A 145 -0.18 -3.59 -17.96
N ASP A 146 -0.46 -2.36 -18.39
CA ASP A 146 -1.17 -2.04 -19.62
C ASP A 146 -0.39 -2.47 -20.87
N GLN A 147 0.94 -2.29 -20.89
CA GLN A 147 1.80 -2.79 -21.96
C GLN A 147 1.77 -4.31 -22.05
N THR A 148 1.81 -4.98 -20.90
CA THR A 148 1.75 -6.45 -20.82
C THR A 148 0.39 -6.95 -21.28
N ALA A 149 -0.70 -6.34 -20.81
CA ALA A 149 -2.07 -6.65 -21.22
C ALA A 149 -2.27 -6.43 -22.72
N ARG A 150 -1.76 -5.31 -23.26
CA ARG A 150 -1.82 -5.01 -24.71
C ARG A 150 -0.98 -5.99 -25.53
N TYR A 151 0.19 -6.39 -25.03
CA TYR A 151 1.03 -7.40 -25.67
C TYR A 151 0.33 -8.76 -25.70
N MET A 152 -0.24 -9.21 -24.58
CA MET A 152 -1.02 -10.45 -24.50
C MET A 152 -2.24 -10.40 -25.42
N ALA A 153 -3.00 -9.29 -25.43
CA ALA A 153 -4.13 -9.10 -26.32
C ALA A 153 -3.72 -9.20 -27.81
N THR A 154 -2.58 -8.63 -28.17
CA THR A 154 -2.08 -8.62 -29.56
C THR A 154 -1.52 -9.98 -29.98
N LYS A 155 -0.75 -10.65 -29.12
CA LYS A 155 -0.10 -11.92 -29.43
C LYS A 155 -1.03 -13.12 -29.31
N CYS A 156 -1.98 -13.07 -28.38
CA CYS A 156 -2.93 -14.14 -28.14
C CYS A 156 -4.27 -13.95 -28.88
N GLY A 157 -4.41 -12.90 -29.70
CA GLY A 157 -5.63 -12.65 -30.47
C GLY A 157 -6.85 -12.26 -29.64
N CYS A 158 -6.65 -11.93 -28.35
CA CYS A 158 -7.68 -11.48 -27.42
C CYS A 158 -7.96 -9.99 -27.51
N ALA A 159 -7.24 -9.26 -28.38
CA ALA A 159 -7.60 -7.89 -28.71
C ALA A 159 -9.06 -7.88 -29.14
N MET A 160 -9.90 -7.17 -28.38
CA MET A 160 -11.35 -7.07 -28.55
C MET A 160 -11.73 -6.36 -29.85
N LYS A 161 -11.32 -6.94 -30.98
CA LYS A 161 -11.85 -6.60 -32.29
C LYS A 161 -13.29 -7.11 -32.32
N PRO A 162 -14.20 -6.45 -33.06
CA PRO A 162 -15.60 -6.85 -33.16
C PRO A 162 -15.81 -8.28 -33.73
N THR A 163 -14.76 -8.93 -34.22
CA THR A 163 -14.76 -10.31 -34.71
C THR A 163 -14.26 -11.35 -33.68
N HIS A 164 -13.96 -10.95 -32.44
CA HIS A 164 -13.49 -11.88 -31.41
C HIS A 164 -14.66 -12.69 -30.83
N LYS A 165 -14.50 -14.01 -30.76
CA LYS A 165 -15.46 -14.93 -30.15
C LYS A 165 -14.91 -15.47 -28.83
N PRO A 166 -15.44 -15.03 -27.67
CA PRO A 166 -14.95 -15.46 -26.36
C PRO A 166 -15.06 -16.97 -26.12
N SER A 167 -16.06 -17.61 -26.71
CA SER A 167 -16.31 -19.07 -26.55
C SER A 167 -15.31 -19.96 -27.29
N GLU A 168 -14.61 -19.43 -28.30
CA GLU A 168 -13.62 -20.16 -29.10
C GLU A 168 -12.18 -19.75 -28.73
N CYS A 169 -12.02 -18.77 -27.84
CA CYS A 169 -10.72 -18.28 -27.42
C CYS A 169 -10.19 -19.09 -26.22
N PRO A 170 -9.06 -19.79 -26.35
CA PRO A 170 -8.52 -20.64 -25.29
C PRO A 170 -8.16 -19.86 -24.02
N ILE A 171 -7.90 -18.56 -24.14
CA ILE A 171 -7.63 -17.69 -22.99
C ILE A 171 -8.94 -17.31 -22.29
N CYS A 172 -9.95 -16.85 -23.02
CA CYS A 172 -11.24 -16.51 -22.44
C CYS A 172 -11.94 -17.72 -21.81
N THR A 173 -11.76 -18.92 -22.38
CA THR A 173 -12.30 -20.17 -21.80
C THR A 173 -11.48 -20.71 -20.63
N ALA A 174 -10.22 -20.29 -20.47
CA ALA A 174 -9.37 -20.70 -19.36
C ALA A 174 -9.54 -19.81 -18.12
N ILE A 175 -10.13 -18.61 -18.28
CA ILE A 175 -10.42 -17.72 -17.16
C ILE A 175 -11.76 -18.14 -16.56
N ASP A 176 -11.69 -18.93 -15.49
CA ASP A 176 -12.86 -19.30 -14.69
C ASP A 176 -13.25 -18.12 -13.78
N LEU A 177 -14.34 -17.45 -14.14
CA LEU A 177 -14.89 -16.32 -13.37
C LEU A 177 -15.90 -16.78 -12.30
N SER A 178 -16.10 -18.09 -12.11
CA SER A 178 -17.02 -18.60 -11.08
C SER A 178 -16.57 -18.28 -9.65
N ASP A 179 -15.26 -18.06 -9.46
CA ASP A 179 -14.64 -17.72 -8.18
C ASP A 179 -14.37 -16.21 -8.03
N ALA A 180 -14.76 -15.39 -9.02
CA ALA A 180 -14.63 -13.95 -8.93
C ALA A 180 -15.71 -13.41 -7.99
N PRO A 181 -15.35 -12.63 -6.95
CA PRO A 181 -16.34 -12.01 -6.08
C PRO A 181 -17.21 -11.09 -6.93
N LEU A 182 -18.49 -11.45 -7.09
CA LEU A 182 -19.47 -10.53 -7.63
C LEU A 182 -19.54 -9.35 -6.66
N ILE A 183 -19.15 -8.17 -7.12
CA ILE A 183 -19.44 -6.93 -6.42
C ILE A 183 -20.97 -6.79 -6.47
N VAL A 184 -21.63 -7.13 -5.36
CA VAL A 184 -23.06 -6.91 -5.12
C VAL A 184 -23.21 -5.66 -4.27
#